data_AF-A0A7Y3P8M2-F1
#
_entry.id   AF-A0A7Y3P8M2-F1
#
_cell.length_a   1.000
_cell.length_b   1.000
_cell.length_c   1.000
_cell.angle_alpha   90.00
_cell.angle_beta   90.00
_cell.angle_gamma   90.00
#
_symmetry.space_group_name_H-M   'P 1'
#
loop_
_entity.id
_entity.type
_entity.pdbx_description
1 polymer ?
#
loop_
_entity_poly.entity_id
_entity_poly.type
_entity_poly.pdbx_seq_one_letter_code
_entity_poly.pdbx_strand_id
1 'polypeptide(L)'
;MEPLAYTRRVRTLIALIVVAVAVLLVWIPYLAYALPVDYRTQGWVLAWVGYDLAMLFVLSVCAWALWRHRQLAIPAALVGATMLVIDAWFDMATARSGRDFLTAVATAVFAEIPLAVVLFYLARRFIRATIVNAQRMAGVEVTVVSLRRAPLAW
;
A
#
# COMPACT_ATOMS: atom_id res chain seq x y z
N MET A 1 -13.74 -8.95 21.89
CA MET A 1 -12.54 -9.27 21.09
C MET A 1 -11.34 -8.83 21.90
N GLU A 2 -10.56 -9.80 22.36
CA GLU A 2 -9.40 -9.63 23.24
C GLU A 2 -8.42 -8.54 22.73
N PRO A 3 -8.01 -7.56 23.56
CA PRO A 3 -7.10 -6.48 23.16
C PRO A 3 -5.75 -6.99 22.63
N LEU A 4 -5.34 -8.20 23.03
CA LEU A 4 -4.14 -8.88 22.55
C LEU A 4 -4.19 -9.24 21.06
N ALA A 5 -5.37 -9.63 20.54
CA ALA A 5 -5.52 -10.02 19.14
C ALA A 5 -5.45 -8.80 18.20
N TYR A 6 -5.96 -7.65 18.64
CA TYR A 6 -5.86 -6.39 17.91
C TYR A 6 -4.40 -5.93 17.76
N THR A 7 -3.64 -5.94 18.86
CA THR A 7 -2.22 -5.54 18.85
C THR A 7 -1.38 -6.49 18.00
N ARG A 8 -1.62 -7.80 18.05
CA ARG A 8 -0.93 -8.76 17.18
C ARG A 8 -1.17 -8.47 15.70
N ARG A 9 -2.43 -8.23 15.29
CA ARG A 9 -2.75 -7.90 13.89
C ARG A 9 -2.05 -6.63 13.41
N VAL A 10 -2.05 -5.57 14.21
CA VAL A 10 -1.34 -4.32 13.86
C VAL A 10 0.16 -4.56 13.70
N ARG A 11 0.77 -5.35 14.59
CA ARG A 11 2.20 -5.71 14.48
C ARG A 11 2.49 -6.54 13.24
N THR A 12 1.63 -7.51 12.89
CA THR A 12 1.77 -8.28 11.65
C THR A 12 1.68 -7.38 10.43
N LEU A 13 0.75 -6.43 10.40
CA LEU A 13 0.62 -5.48 9.29
C LEU A 13 1.86 -4.59 9.16
N ILE A 14 2.36 -4.04 10.27
CA ILE A 14 3.60 -3.26 10.26
C ILE A 14 4.76 -4.14 9.75
N ALA A 15 4.86 -5.39 10.20
CA ALA A 15 5.91 -6.31 9.74
C ALA A 15 5.81 -6.58 8.24
N LEU A 16 4.60 -6.79 7.69
CA LEU A 16 4.40 -6.97 6.24
C LEU A 16 4.85 -5.73 5.45
N ILE A 17 4.48 -4.53 5.90
CA ILE A 17 4.89 -3.28 5.23
C ILE A 17 6.40 -3.07 5.34
N VAL A 18 7.01 -3.38 6.49
CA VAL A 18 8.46 -3.29 6.70
C VAL A 18 9.21 -4.28 5.80
N VAL A 19 8.70 -5.50 5.64
CA VAL A 19 9.27 -6.48 4.69
C VAL A 19 9.18 -5.95 3.26
N ALA A 20 8.04 -5.40 2.84
CA ALA A 20 7.89 -4.80 1.51
C ALA A 20 8.90 -3.64 1.30
N VAL A 21 9.05 -2.76 2.29
CA VAL A 21 10.05 -1.68 2.29
C VAL A 21 11.47 -2.23 2.17
N ALA A 22 11.82 -3.28 2.91
CA ALA A 22 13.14 -3.89 2.85
C ALA A 22 13.42 -4.52 1.47
N VAL A 23 12.42 -5.19 0.89
CA VAL A 23 12.52 -5.75 -0.48
C VAL A 23 12.75 -4.63 -1.49
N LEU A 24 11.97 -3.53 -1.42
CA LEU A 24 12.14 -2.37 -2.30
C LEU A 24 13.54 -1.74 -2.19
N LEU A 25 14.08 -1.61 -0.97
CA LEU A 25 15.43 -1.06 -0.77
C LEU A 25 16.53 -1.88 -1.47
N VAL A 26 16.35 -3.20 -1.61
CA VAL A 26 17.26 -4.08 -2.34
C VAL A 26 16.97 -4.06 -3.84
N TRP A 27 15.69 -3.99 -4.21
CA TRP A 27 15.22 -4.02 -5.59
C TRP A 27 15.62 -2.76 -6.37
N ILE A 28 15.47 -1.58 -5.78
CA ILE A 28 15.71 -0.29 -6.44
C ILE A 28 17.14 -0.18 -7.01
N PRO A 29 18.22 -0.45 -6.23
CA PRO A 29 19.58 -0.41 -6.78
C PRO A 29 19.83 -1.46 -7.86
N TYR A 30 19.24 -2.65 -7.71
CA TYR A 30 19.33 -3.72 -8.72
C TYR A 30 18.68 -3.27 -10.03
N LEU A 31 17.46 -2.73 -9.97
CA LEU A 31 16.71 -2.25 -11.11
C LEU A 31 17.43 -1.09 -11.82
N ALA A 32 17.98 -0.15 -11.05
CA ALA A 32 18.77 0.96 -11.58
C ALA A 32 20.00 0.49 -12.39
N TYR A 33 20.61 -0.64 -12.01
CA TYR A 33 21.74 -1.23 -12.73
C TYR A 33 21.31 -2.13 -13.89
N ALA A 34 20.25 -2.91 -13.70
CA ALA A 34 19.79 -3.92 -14.65
C ALA A 34 19.05 -3.32 -15.86
N LEU A 35 18.46 -2.12 -15.72
CA LEU A 35 17.79 -1.46 -16.84
C LEU A 35 18.81 -0.91 -17.84
N PRO A 36 18.82 -1.38 -19.10
CA PRO A 36 19.67 -0.80 -20.13
C PRO A 36 19.26 0.66 -20.38
N VAL A 37 20.26 1.55 -20.45
CA VAL A 37 20.08 3.00 -20.67
C VAL A 37 19.37 3.30 -22.00
N ASP A 38 19.36 2.35 -22.93
CA ASP A 38 18.86 2.50 -24.31
C ASP A 38 17.39 2.08 -24.55
N TYR A 39 16.48 2.15 -23.56
CA TYR A 39 15.06 1.89 -23.83
C TYR A 39 14.33 3.12 -24.41
N ARG A 40 14.77 3.56 -25.61
CA ARG A 40 14.17 4.49 -26.59
C ARG A 40 13.60 5.85 -26.15
N THR A 41 13.53 6.20 -24.86
CA THR A 41 13.11 7.50 -24.36
C THR A 41 14.02 7.97 -23.22
N GLN A 42 14.42 9.24 -23.26
CA GLN A 42 15.13 9.88 -22.15
C GLN A 42 14.21 9.82 -20.92
N GLY A 43 14.62 9.09 -19.88
CA GLY A 43 13.87 9.00 -18.61
C GLY A 43 13.33 7.63 -18.22
N TRP A 44 13.62 6.55 -18.95
CA TRP A 44 13.18 5.19 -18.57
C TRP A 44 13.60 4.80 -17.16
N VAL A 45 14.88 4.90 -16.82
CA VAL A 45 15.39 4.63 -15.46
C VAL A 45 14.72 5.51 -14.41
N LEU A 46 14.49 6.79 -14.73
CA LEU A 46 13.83 7.73 -13.81
C LEU A 46 12.38 7.36 -13.52
N ALA A 47 11.65 6.87 -14.53
CA ALA A 47 10.26 6.44 -14.37
C ALA A 47 10.17 5.27 -13.37
N TRP A 48 11.02 4.25 -13.54
CA TRP A 48 11.06 3.07 -12.67
C TRP A 48 11.57 3.39 -11.26
N VAL A 49 12.80 3.92 -11.17
CA VAL A 49 13.44 4.21 -9.88
C VAL A 49 12.67 5.29 -9.12
N GLY A 50 12.17 6.31 -9.81
CA GLY A 50 11.39 7.37 -9.18
C GLY A 50 10.07 6.88 -8.63
N TYR A 51 9.40 5.97 -9.34
CA TYR A 51 8.16 5.35 -8.88
C TYR A 51 8.39 4.49 -7.64
N ASP A 52 9.41 3.63 -7.66
CA ASP A 52 9.76 2.77 -6.53
C ASP A 52 10.16 3.58 -5.29
N LEU A 53 10.93 4.67 -5.47
CA LEU A 53 11.29 5.57 -4.37
C LEU A 53 10.07 6.27 -3.77
N ALA A 54 9.12 6.70 -4.60
CA ALA A 54 7.88 7.28 -4.13
C ALA A 54 7.03 6.25 -3.37
N MET A 55 6.97 5.01 -3.87
CA MET A 55 6.25 3.92 -3.20
C MET A 55 6.90 3.56 -1.87
N LEU A 56 8.22 3.41 -1.85
CA LEU A 56 9.04 3.19 -0.65
C LEU A 56 8.76 4.25 0.41
N PHE A 57 8.73 5.52 0.01
CA PHE A 57 8.40 6.63 0.90
C PHE A 57 7.00 6.50 1.50
N VAL A 58 5.98 6.26 0.66
CA VAL A 58 4.58 6.14 1.11
C VAL A 58 4.39 4.94 2.05
N LEU A 59 4.97 3.79 1.73
CA LEU A 59 4.90 2.60 2.58
C LEU A 59 5.63 2.81 3.92
N SER A 60 6.77 3.50 3.90
CA SER A 60 7.50 3.87 5.12
C SER A 60 6.68 4.82 6.00
N VAL A 61 6.03 5.83 5.40
CA VAL A 61 5.10 6.73 6.10
C VAL A 61 3.91 5.95 6.66
N CYS A 62 3.37 4.97 5.91
CA CYS A 62 2.27 4.12 6.37
C CYS A 62 2.67 3.30 7.60
N ALA A 63 3.83 2.62 7.55
CA ALA A 63 4.37 1.85 8.68
C ALA A 63 4.62 2.73 9.91
N TRP A 64 5.23 3.91 9.73
CA TRP A 64 5.46 4.86 10.81
C TRP A 64 4.14 5.38 11.40
N ALA A 65 3.17 5.73 10.57
CA ALA A 65 1.88 6.23 11.03
C ALA A 65 1.10 5.15 11.80
N LEU A 66 1.15 3.90 11.34
CA LEU A 66 0.61 2.74 12.05
C LEU A 66 1.27 2.55 13.41
N TRP A 67 2.61 2.62 13.46
CA TRP A 67 3.38 2.45 14.69
C TRP A 67 3.11 3.57 15.71
N ARG A 68 2.93 4.81 15.22
CA ARG A 68 2.61 5.98 16.05
C ARG A 68 1.11 6.19 16.29
N HIS A 69 0.26 5.28 15.83
CA HIS A 69 -1.20 5.36 15.92
C HIS A 69 -1.78 6.68 15.37
N ARG A 70 -1.23 7.19 14.26
CA ARG A 70 -1.66 8.44 13.62
C ARG A 70 -2.71 8.19 12.54
N GLN A 71 -3.68 9.10 12.40
CA GLN A 71 -4.70 9.03 11.34
C GLN A 71 -4.12 9.12 9.92
N LEU A 72 -2.89 9.62 9.77
CA LEU A 72 -2.13 9.61 8.51
C LEU A 72 -1.99 8.21 7.90
N ALA A 73 -2.13 7.15 8.70
CA ALA A 73 -2.13 5.77 8.21
C ALA A 73 -3.24 5.50 7.19
N ILE A 74 -4.37 6.21 7.26
CA ILE A 74 -5.50 6.05 6.33
C ILE A 74 -5.12 6.52 4.91
N PRO A 75 -4.77 7.80 4.68
CA PRO A 75 -4.39 8.25 3.34
C PRO A 75 -3.12 7.55 2.84
N ALA A 76 -2.14 7.30 3.70
CA ALA A 76 -0.93 6.57 3.30
C ALA A 76 -1.23 5.14 2.83
N ALA A 77 -2.14 4.42 3.50
CA ALA A 77 -2.56 3.09 3.07
C ALA A 77 -3.34 3.12 1.74
N LEU A 78 -4.21 4.13 1.51
CA LEU A 78 -4.93 4.27 0.23
C LEU A 78 -3.98 4.56 -0.93
N VAL A 79 -3.04 5.49 -0.74
CA VAL A 79 -2.04 5.83 -1.77
C VAL A 79 -1.14 4.64 -2.04
N GLY A 80 -0.59 4.01 -0.98
CA GLY A 80 0.29 2.84 -1.13
C GLY A 80 -0.40 1.65 -1.79
N ALA A 81 -1.66 1.37 -1.45
CA ALA A 81 -2.45 0.33 -2.11
C ALA A 81 -2.66 0.61 -3.59
N THR A 82 -2.95 1.87 -3.94
CA THR A 82 -3.14 2.28 -5.34
C THR A 82 -1.83 2.17 -6.11
N MET A 83 -0.70 2.54 -5.49
CA MET A 83 0.62 2.38 -6.11
C MET A 83 0.93 0.91 -6.39
N LEU A 84 0.73 0.01 -5.43
CA LEU A 84 0.96 -1.43 -5.67
C LEU A 84 0.10 -2.01 -6.80
N VAL A 85 -1.12 -1.53 -7.01
CA VAL A 85 -1.95 -1.97 -8.15
C VAL A 85 -1.41 -1.44 -9.47
N ILE A 86 -0.97 -0.18 -9.49
CA ILE A 86 -0.35 0.43 -10.67
C ILE A 86 0.98 -0.28 -10.99
N ASP A 87 1.77 -0.62 -9.99
CA ASP A 87 3.02 -1.38 -10.07
C ASP A 87 2.80 -2.72 -10.77
N ALA A 88 1.86 -3.53 -10.26
CA ALA A 88 1.49 -4.81 -10.87
C ALA A 88 1.07 -4.68 -12.33
N TRP A 89 0.27 -3.66 -12.63
CA TRP A 89 -0.12 -3.39 -14.01
C TRP A 89 1.08 -2.98 -14.87
N PHE A 90 1.95 -2.14 -14.35
CA PHE A 90 3.12 -1.61 -15.06
C PHE A 90 4.15 -2.71 -15.34
N ASP A 91 4.43 -3.57 -14.37
CA ASP A 91 5.30 -4.75 -14.52
C ASP A 91 4.79 -5.68 -15.60
N MET A 92 3.50 -6.02 -15.58
CA MET A 92 2.90 -6.85 -16.62
C MET A 92 2.90 -6.17 -18.00
N ALA A 93 2.69 -4.86 -18.06
CA ALA A 93 2.63 -4.10 -19.32
C ALA A 93 4.01 -3.91 -19.98
N THR A 94 5.09 -3.96 -19.20
CA THR A 94 6.46 -3.71 -19.66
C THR A 94 7.30 -4.98 -19.75
N ALA A 95 6.82 -6.09 -19.18
CA ALA A 95 7.47 -7.39 -19.24
C ALA A 95 7.69 -7.87 -20.68
N ARG A 96 8.88 -8.42 -20.94
CA ARG A 96 9.20 -9.07 -22.21
C ARG A 96 8.50 -10.43 -22.28
N SER A 97 8.26 -10.89 -23.51
CA SER A 97 7.58 -12.16 -23.74
C SER A 97 8.31 -13.35 -23.09
N GLY A 98 7.54 -14.34 -22.63
CA GLY A 98 8.07 -15.56 -22.04
C GLY A 98 8.25 -15.46 -20.51
N ARG A 99 9.50 -15.61 -20.04
CA ARG A 99 9.83 -15.76 -18.60
C ARG A 99 9.62 -14.50 -17.78
N ASP A 100 9.90 -13.32 -18.36
CA ASP A 100 9.75 -12.05 -17.64
C ASP A 100 8.27 -11.77 -17.36
N PHE A 101 7.38 -12.05 -18.32
CA PHE A 101 5.93 -11.96 -18.14
C PHE A 101 5.40 -12.91 -17.06
N LEU A 102 5.86 -14.17 -17.02
CA LEU A 102 5.47 -15.11 -15.96
C LEU A 102 5.92 -14.63 -14.58
N THR A 103 7.11 -14.03 -14.50
CA THR A 103 7.62 -13.47 -13.24
C THR A 103 6.77 -12.28 -12.79
N ALA A 104 6.45 -11.35 -13.69
CA ALA A 104 5.58 -10.20 -13.41
C ALA A 104 4.17 -10.64 -12.95
N VAL A 105 3.59 -11.67 -13.59
CA VAL A 105 2.30 -12.22 -13.15
C VAL A 105 2.41 -12.85 -11.76
N ALA A 106 3.51 -13.55 -11.46
CA ALA A 106 3.71 -14.17 -10.17
C ALA A 106 3.88 -13.12 -9.05
N THR A 107 4.69 -12.07 -9.26
CA THR A 107 4.85 -10.99 -8.27
C THR A 107 3.54 -10.23 -8.06
N ALA A 108 2.81 -9.93 -9.14
CA ALA A 108 1.49 -9.32 -9.07
C ALA A 108 0.52 -10.13 -8.20
N VAL A 109 0.37 -11.43 -8.47
CA VAL A 109 -0.63 -12.28 -7.80
C VAL A 109 -0.25 -12.61 -6.36
N PHE A 110 1.04 -12.81 -6.07
CA PHE A 110 1.49 -13.30 -4.76
C PHE A 110 2.04 -12.22 -3.82
N ALA A 111 2.42 -11.04 -4.34
CA ALA A 111 3.00 -9.96 -3.53
C ALA A 111 2.18 -8.67 -3.63
N GLU A 112 2.15 -8.03 -4.80
CA GLU A 112 1.65 -6.67 -4.94
C GLU A 112 0.14 -6.57 -4.70
N ILE A 113 -0.67 -7.37 -5.39
CA ILE A 113 -2.13 -7.34 -5.25
C ILE A 113 -2.59 -7.78 -3.86
N PRO A 114 -2.06 -8.86 -3.25
CA PRO A 114 -2.40 -9.21 -1.87
C PRO A 114 -2.09 -8.08 -0.88
N LEU A 115 -0.92 -7.45 -1.00
CA LEU A 115 -0.54 -6.33 -0.12
C LEU A 115 -1.45 -5.12 -0.34
N ALA A 116 -1.79 -4.80 -1.59
CA ALA A 116 -2.73 -3.73 -1.93
C ALA A 116 -4.11 -3.97 -1.30
N VAL A 117 -4.64 -5.19 -1.40
CA VAL A 117 -5.92 -5.59 -0.80
C VAL A 117 -5.88 -5.41 0.72
N VAL A 118 -4.78 -5.81 1.36
CA VAL A 118 -4.59 -5.64 2.81
C VAL A 118 -4.60 -4.14 3.20
N LEU A 119 -3.90 -3.30 2.44
CA LEU A 119 -3.84 -1.85 2.68
C LEU A 119 -5.21 -1.17 2.45
N PHE A 120 -5.94 -1.52 1.39
CA PHE A 120 -7.31 -1.03 1.18
C PHE A 120 -8.26 -1.48 2.30
N TYR A 121 -8.16 -2.74 2.72
CA TYR A 121 -8.94 -3.26 3.84
C TYR A 121 -8.65 -2.48 5.13
N LEU A 122 -7.37 -2.22 5.40
CA LEU A 122 -6.90 -1.46 6.55
C LEU A 122 -7.45 -0.01 6.54
N ALA A 123 -7.31 0.69 5.41
CA ALA A 123 -7.85 2.04 5.26
C ALA A 123 -9.36 2.07 5.53
N ARG A 124 -10.13 1.16 4.92
CA ARG A 124 -11.57 1.02 5.16
C ARG A 124 -11.90 0.75 6.62
N ARG A 125 -11.12 -0.13 7.28
CA ARG A 125 -11.32 -0.49 8.69
C ARG A 125 -11.07 0.69 9.62
N PHE A 126 -10.05 1.50 9.34
CA PHE A 126 -9.72 2.68 10.13
C PHE A 126 -10.68 3.83 9.90
N ILE A 127 -11.12 4.09 8.67
CA ILE A 127 -12.17 5.09 8.41
C ILE A 127 -13.42 4.78 9.27
N ARG A 128 -13.87 3.52 9.26
CA ARG A 128 -14.99 3.08 10.11
C ARG A 128 -14.71 3.25 11.60
N ALA A 129 -13.50 2.92 12.05
CA ALA A 129 -13.10 3.08 13.45
C ALA A 129 -13.12 4.56 13.88
N THR A 130 -12.60 5.44 13.03
CA THR A 130 -12.57 6.88 13.26
C THR A 130 -13.98 7.45 13.36
N ILE A 131 -14.90 7.06 12.46
CA ILE A 131 -16.31 7.50 12.51
C ILE A 131 -16.97 7.06 13.83
N VAL A 132 -16.82 5.79 14.21
CA VAL A 132 -17.39 5.26 15.47
C VAL A 132 -16.80 5.97 16.69
N ASN A 133 -15.48 6.23 16.70
CA ASN A 133 -14.85 6.94 17.79
C ASN A 133 -15.33 8.40 17.87
N ALA A 134 -15.51 9.07 16.73
CA ALA A 134 -16.06 10.42 16.69
C ALA A 134 -17.51 10.47 17.21
N GLN A 135 -18.37 9.53 16.80
CA GLN A 135 -19.73 9.40 17.33
C GLN A 135 -19.75 9.21 18.85
N ARG A 136 -18.87 8.33 19.36
CA ARG A 136 -18.72 8.10 20.81
C ARG A 136 -18.29 9.36 21.56
N MET A 137 -17.33 10.10 21.01
CA MET A 137 -16.86 11.36 21.60
C MET A 137 -17.94 12.46 21.56
N ALA A 138 -18.79 12.45 20.55
CA ALA A 138 -19.93 13.37 20.43
C ALA A 138 -21.13 12.98 21.31
N GLY A 139 -21.10 11.82 21.98
CA GLY A 139 -22.22 11.31 22.80
C GLY A 139 -23.45 10.92 21.98
N VAL A 140 -23.31 10.74 20.67
CA VAL A 140 -24.40 10.37 19.76
C VAL A 140 -24.52 8.85 19.68
N GLU A 141 -25.72 8.34 19.43
CA GLU A 141 -25.95 6.92 19.19
C GLU A 141 -25.04 6.39 18.06
N VAL A 142 -24.27 5.35 18.35
CA VAL A 142 -23.28 4.77 17.42
C VAL A 142 -24.02 4.02 16.32
N THR A 143 -24.06 4.62 15.13
CA THR A 143 -24.68 4.01 13.96
C THR A 143 -23.62 3.53 12.98
N VAL A 144 -23.65 2.24 12.63
CA VAL A 144 -22.68 1.64 11.70
C VAL A 144 -23.21 1.77 10.26
N VAL A 145 -23.10 2.97 9.69
CA VAL A 145 -23.52 3.20 8.30
C VAL A 145 -22.45 2.67 7.33
N SER A 146 -22.87 1.98 6.27
CA SER A 146 -21.96 1.55 5.21
C SER A 146 -21.35 2.78 4.52
N LEU A 147 -20.04 2.76 4.24
CA LEU A 147 -19.38 3.86 3.51
C LEU A 147 -20.03 4.20 2.16
N ARG A 148 -20.71 3.22 1.52
CA ARG A 148 -21.44 3.46 0.26
C ARG A 148 -22.78 4.18 0.44
N ARG A 149 -23.33 4.18 1.66
CA ARG A 149 -24.65 4.73 2.01
C ARG A 149 -24.55 5.96 2.91
N ALA A 150 -23.36 6.24 3.46
CA ALA A 150 -23.14 7.42 4.25
C ALA A 150 -23.21 8.65 3.34
N PRO A 151 -24.12 9.60 3.61
CA PRO A 151 -24.18 10.83 2.83
C PRO A 151 -22.87 11.60 3.04
N LEU A 152 -22.38 12.21 1.98
CA LEU A 152 -21.29 13.17 2.07
C LEU A 152 -21.89 14.46 2.65
N ALA A 153 -21.37 14.89 3.80
CA ALA A 153 -21.89 16.05 4.51
C ALA A 153 -21.40 17.33 3.83
N TRP A 154 -22.25 17.93 3.00
CA TRP A 154 -22.16 19.29 2.50
C TRP A 154 -23.55 19.84 2.25
#